data_AF-A0A7Z9YZT1-F1
#
_entry.id   AF-A0A7Z9YZT1-F1
#
_cell.length_a   1.000
_cell.length_b   1.000
_cell.length_c   1.000
_cell.angle_alpha   90.00
_cell.angle_beta   90.00
_cell.angle_gamma   90.00
#
_symmetry.space_group_name_H-M   'P 1'
#
loop_
_entity.id
_entity.type
_entity.pdbx_description
1 polymer ?
#
loop_
_entity_poly.entity_id
_entity_poly.type
_entity_poly.pdbx_seq_one_letter_code
_entity_poly.pdbx_strand_id
1 'polypeptide(L)'
;MKNLLFLLSLIQCVIFAPSSLLAWECEVTLDAPKTIKIDQEVTLTADGTPTGGSYSWSRTPKLTPHGETAELIGHKPAYSEYIQVIAYYRSPKGKKCKDTKWIWVCACTVTNLSGPGTAKIDQKVTLSAEAEPTGGAYTWTIESGTGTLTPDDSSAEFIGDKAGPVEIKVSYVPPDGGEPCTKYHTIEVGGECEVTLTMNVSSRPICRPVTVHAEGKPTGGNYSWEAGNGISGSGKNATYNSTTPGTDTIIVKYTSPDGTPCDTSESIERHQDK
;
A
#
# COMPACT_ATOMS: atom_id res chain seq x y z
N MET A 1 15.08 74.84 60.62
CA MET A 1 13.86 75.68 60.72
C MET A 1 12.67 74.82 60.30
N LYS A 2 11.74 74.62 61.24
CA LYS A 2 10.35 74.11 61.18
C LYS A 2 9.91 73.14 60.05
N ASN A 3 9.56 71.92 60.49
CA ASN A 3 8.35 71.12 60.24
C ASN A 3 7.64 71.23 58.86
N LEU A 4 7.29 70.09 58.24
CA LEU A 4 5.95 69.48 58.37
C LEU A 4 5.83 68.13 57.59
N LEU A 5 5.06 67.22 58.17
CA LEU A 5 4.71 65.86 57.75
C LEU A 5 3.86 65.75 56.46
N PHE A 6 4.04 64.62 55.76
CA PHE A 6 3.07 63.70 55.10
C PHE A 6 1.75 64.23 54.50
N LEU A 7 1.51 63.91 53.21
CA LEU A 7 0.22 63.41 52.70
C LEU A 7 0.37 62.79 51.29
N LEU A 8 -0.10 61.55 51.12
CA LEU A 8 -0.25 60.82 49.85
C LEU A 8 -1.35 61.45 48.98
N SER A 9 -1.17 61.49 47.65
CA SER A 9 -2.28 61.46 46.67
C SER A 9 -1.78 61.07 45.26
N LEU A 10 -2.29 59.97 44.71
CA LEU A 10 -2.14 59.54 43.31
C LEU A 10 -3.07 60.37 42.41
N ILE A 11 -2.67 60.68 41.15
CA ILE A 11 -3.52 60.74 39.94
C ILE A 11 -2.61 60.84 38.68
N GLN A 12 -2.79 59.92 37.71
CA GLN A 12 -2.12 59.86 36.39
C GLN A 12 -2.86 60.67 35.30
N CYS A 13 -2.15 61.20 34.30
CA CYS A 13 -2.70 61.44 32.95
C CYS A 13 -1.59 61.62 31.88
N VAL A 14 -1.68 60.90 30.75
CA VAL A 14 -0.77 60.96 29.57
C VAL A 14 -1.63 61.20 28.32
N ILE A 15 -1.20 62.09 27.40
CA ILE A 15 -1.77 62.17 26.03
C ILE A 15 -0.66 62.44 24.98
N PHE A 16 -0.69 61.68 23.88
CA PHE A 16 0.12 61.69 22.65
C PHE A 16 -0.65 62.34 21.47
N ALA A 17 0.03 62.82 20.41
CA ALA A 17 -0.59 63.28 19.15
C ALA A 17 0.04 62.61 17.89
N PRO A 18 -0.72 62.28 16.82
CA PRO A 18 -0.24 61.49 15.66
C PRO A 18 -0.08 62.27 14.34
N SER A 19 0.71 61.70 13.41
CA SER A 19 0.93 62.14 12.01
C SER A 19 0.31 61.16 10.99
N SER A 20 -0.44 61.67 9.99
CA SER A 20 -1.25 60.89 9.04
C SER A 20 -1.04 61.32 7.57
N LEU A 21 -0.40 60.48 6.74
CA LEU A 21 -0.23 60.74 5.29
C LEU A 21 -0.35 59.53 4.34
N LEU A 22 -0.97 58.41 4.74
CA LEU A 22 -1.23 57.24 3.84
C LEU A 22 -2.70 56.79 3.79
N ALA A 23 -3.64 57.64 4.19
CA ALA A 23 -5.00 57.21 4.52
C ALA A 23 -5.95 56.94 3.33
N TRP A 24 -5.44 56.66 2.12
CA TRP A 24 -6.24 56.48 0.87
C TRP A 24 -6.15 55.08 0.23
N GLU A 25 -5.20 54.23 0.62
CA GLU A 25 -5.13 52.84 0.13
C GLU A 25 -5.56 51.87 1.25
N CYS A 26 -6.36 50.86 0.89
CA CYS A 26 -6.75 49.77 1.77
C CYS A 26 -5.90 48.58 1.37
N GLU A 27 -5.11 48.05 2.30
CA GLU A 27 -4.29 46.87 2.10
C GLU A 27 -4.59 45.84 3.19
N VAL A 28 -4.42 44.56 2.86
CA VAL A 28 -4.39 43.47 3.84
C VAL A 28 -3.37 42.43 3.40
N THR A 29 -2.62 41.89 4.35
CA THR A 29 -1.66 40.80 4.12
C THR A 29 -2.06 39.58 4.95
N LEU A 30 -2.16 38.41 4.32
CA LEU A 30 -2.47 37.15 4.96
C LEU A 30 -1.18 36.33 5.13
N ASP A 31 -0.78 36.06 6.36
CA ASP A 31 0.27 35.12 6.71
C ASP A 31 -0.32 33.72 6.93
N ALA A 32 0.25 32.74 6.24
CA ALA A 32 -0.21 31.37 6.19
C ALA A 32 0.95 30.44 5.85
N PRO A 33 0.96 29.20 6.37
CA PRO A 33 1.95 28.22 5.95
C PRO A 33 1.74 27.85 4.48
N LYS A 34 2.83 27.46 3.83
CA LYS A 34 2.81 27.02 2.42
C LYS A 34 2.20 25.63 2.27
N THR A 35 2.35 24.78 3.27
CA THR A 35 1.88 23.39 3.29
C THR A 35 1.13 23.11 4.59
N ILE A 36 0.15 22.25 4.49
CA ILE A 36 -0.66 21.75 5.59
C ILE A 36 -0.93 20.27 5.31
N LYS A 37 -0.85 19.41 6.30
CA LYS A 37 -1.28 18.02 6.15
C LYS A 37 -2.80 17.96 6.28
N ILE A 38 -3.41 16.88 5.78
CA ILE A 38 -4.81 16.58 6.13
C ILE A 38 -4.95 16.64 7.67
N ASP A 39 -5.98 17.33 8.15
CA ASP A 39 -6.33 17.61 9.56
C ASP A 39 -5.30 18.36 10.42
N GLN A 40 -4.17 18.81 9.85
CA GLN A 40 -3.27 19.73 10.55
C GLN A 40 -3.97 21.07 10.76
N GLU A 41 -4.01 21.58 11.99
CA GLU A 41 -4.53 22.90 12.31
C GLU A 41 -3.42 23.95 12.28
N VAL A 42 -3.71 25.10 11.67
CA VAL A 42 -2.77 26.22 11.58
C VAL A 42 -3.50 27.53 11.82
N THR A 43 -2.87 28.43 12.56
CA THR A 43 -3.34 29.80 12.70
C THR A 43 -2.87 30.62 11.52
N LEU A 44 -3.81 31.31 10.92
CA LEU A 44 -3.60 32.28 9.85
C LEU A 44 -3.78 33.67 10.43
N THR A 45 -2.96 34.62 10.02
CA THR A 45 -3.02 35.98 10.52
C THR A 45 -3.18 36.95 9.35
N ALA A 46 -4.12 37.87 9.47
CA ALA A 46 -4.34 38.93 8.51
C ALA A 46 -4.01 40.28 9.16
N ASP A 47 -3.20 41.09 8.49
CA ASP A 47 -2.86 42.45 8.93
C ASP A 47 -3.40 43.47 7.93
N GLY A 48 -4.23 44.41 8.39
CA GLY A 48 -4.94 45.38 7.56
C GLY A 48 -4.48 46.83 7.77
N THR A 49 -4.23 47.54 6.67
CA THR A 49 -3.81 48.95 6.65
C THR A 49 -4.84 49.84 5.93
N PRO A 50 -5.18 51.03 6.47
CA PRO A 50 -4.80 51.59 7.78
C PRO A 50 -5.50 50.85 8.93
N THR A 51 -4.92 50.85 10.14
CA THR A 51 -5.41 50.08 11.30
C THR A 51 -6.82 50.48 11.78
N GLY A 52 -7.44 49.61 12.58
CA GLY A 52 -8.74 49.86 13.22
C GLY A 52 -9.97 49.54 12.36
N GLY A 53 -9.78 48.89 11.22
CA GLY A 53 -10.86 48.34 10.40
C GLY A 53 -11.36 46.99 10.90
N SER A 54 -12.13 46.30 10.06
CA SER A 54 -12.76 45.02 10.37
C SER A 54 -12.35 43.92 9.39
N TYR A 55 -12.18 42.70 9.88
CA TYR A 55 -11.80 41.53 9.10
C TYR A 55 -12.98 40.57 8.89
N SER A 56 -12.97 39.86 7.77
CA SER A 56 -13.86 38.75 7.48
C SER A 56 -13.16 37.76 6.56
N TRP A 57 -13.58 36.50 6.52
CA TRP A 57 -12.84 35.45 5.84
C TRP A 57 -13.71 34.70 4.83
N SER A 58 -13.10 34.01 3.87
CA SER A 58 -13.82 33.14 2.91
C SER A 58 -14.57 32.01 3.62
N ARG A 59 -15.61 31.49 2.95
CA ARG A 59 -16.31 30.28 3.39
C ARG A 59 -15.55 29.02 2.98
N THR A 60 -14.31 28.94 3.43
CA THR A 60 -13.46 27.76 3.23
C THR A 60 -13.90 26.68 4.22
N PRO A 61 -14.08 25.42 3.80
CA PRO A 61 -14.40 24.34 4.74
C PRO A 61 -13.36 24.28 5.86
N LYS A 62 -13.82 24.05 7.10
CA LYS A 62 -12.99 23.98 8.31
C LYS A 62 -12.09 25.20 8.58
N LEU A 63 -12.51 26.40 8.14
CA LEU A 63 -11.89 27.66 8.53
C LEU A 63 -12.78 28.40 9.55
N THR A 64 -12.22 28.73 10.72
CA THR A 64 -12.94 29.44 11.81
C THR A 64 -12.34 30.83 12.04
N PRO A 65 -13.07 31.90 11.72
CA PRO A 65 -12.58 33.28 11.89
C PRO A 65 -12.65 33.83 13.32
N HIS A 66 -11.63 34.60 13.72
CA HIS A 66 -11.53 35.30 15.01
C HIS A 66 -11.08 36.76 14.85
N GLY A 67 -11.74 37.51 13.96
CA GLY A 67 -11.30 38.85 13.62
C GLY A 67 -10.08 38.80 12.71
N GLU A 68 -8.95 39.33 13.16
CA GLU A 68 -7.72 39.42 12.35
C GLU A 68 -6.97 38.09 12.21
N THR A 69 -7.34 37.07 12.99
CA THR A 69 -6.83 35.71 12.82
C THR A 69 -7.94 34.76 12.38
N ALA A 70 -7.54 33.61 11.82
CA ALA A 70 -8.42 32.48 11.59
C ALA A 70 -7.68 31.16 11.81
N GLU A 71 -8.39 30.17 12.31
CA GLU A 71 -7.88 28.80 12.43
C GLU A 71 -8.32 28.00 11.22
N LEU A 72 -7.37 27.38 10.52
CA LEU A 72 -7.66 26.46 9.42
C LEU A 72 -7.24 25.04 9.79
N ILE A 73 -8.17 24.11 9.63
CA ILE A 73 -7.85 22.67 9.66
C ILE A 73 -7.70 22.15 8.23
N GLY A 74 -6.55 21.52 7.97
CA GLY A 74 -6.24 20.82 6.72
C GLY A 74 -7.33 19.79 6.37
N HIS A 75 -7.69 19.68 5.12
CA HIS A 75 -8.68 18.71 4.64
C HIS A 75 -8.41 18.46 3.18
N LYS A 76 -8.83 17.33 2.63
CA LYS A 76 -8.77 17.08 1.18
C LYS A 76 -9.96 17.78 0.55
N PRO A 77 -9.79 18.85 -0.22
CA PRO A 77 -10.89 19.36 -1.01
C PRO A 77 -11.42 18.29 -1.96
N ALA A 78 -12.73 18.27 -2.21
CA ALA A 78 -13.36 17.29 -3.09
C ALA A 78 -12.83 17.37 -4.54
N TYR A 79 -12.32 18.54 -4.94
CA TYR A 79 -11.91 18.83 -6.32
C TYR A 79 -10.54 19.55 -6.40
N SER A 80 -9.76 19.55 -5.31
CA SER A 80 -8.46 20.23 -5.24
C SER A 80 -7.55 19.55 -4.22
N GLU A 81 -6.23 19.73 -4.36
CA GLU A 81 -5.22 19.33 -3.36
C GLU A 81 -4.73 20.52 -2.54
N TYR A 82 -5.39 21.67 -2.70
CA TYR A 82 -5.06 22.92 -2.02
C TYR A 82 -6.32 23.50 -1.38
N ILE A 83 -6.14 24.02 -0.18
CA ILE A 83 -7.18 24.78 0.52
C ILE A 83 -6.99 26.25 0.18
N GLN A 84 -8.01 26.87 -0.38
CA GLN A 84 -8.02 28.31 -0.62
C GLN A 84 -8.54 29.05 0.61
N VAL A 85 -7.80 30.04 1.09
CA VAL A 85 -8.24 30.95 2.15
C VAL A 85 -8.12 32.39 1.66
N ILE A 86 -9.17 33.19 1.89
CA ILE A 86 -9.21 34.62 1.58
C ILE A 86 -9.49 35.39 2.86
N ALA A 87 -8.59 36.29 3.22
CA ALA A 87 -8.84 37.31 4.22
C ALA A 87 -9.37 38.57 3.54
N TYR A 88 -10.46 39.13 4.03
CA TYR A 88 -11.05 40.39 3.59
C TYR A 88 -10.92 41.41 4.71
N TYR A 89 -10.43 42.59 4.38
CA TYR A 89 -10.32 43.72 5.29
C TYR A 89 -11.19 44.89 4.82
N ARG A 90 -11.78 45.60 5.79
CA ARG A 90 -12.49 46.85 5.56
C ARG A 90 -11.91 47.93 6.47
N SER A 91 -11.22 48.90 5.87
CA SER A 91 -10.68 50.06 6.58
C SER A 91 -11.76 50.87 7.31
N PRO A 92 -11.39 51.71 8.30
CA PRO A 92 -12.34 52.58 9.02
C PRO A 92 -13.17 53.50 8.13
N LYS A 93 -12.63 53.90 6.97
CA LYS A 93 -13.33 54.72 5.97
C LYS A 93 -14.25 53.91 5.04
N GLY A 94 -14.39 52.61 5.28
CA GLY A 94 -15.30 51.73 4.56
C GLY A 94 -14.75 51.12 3.26
N LYS A 95 -13.52 51.48 2.85
CA LYS A 95 -12.84 50.83 1.71
C LYS A 95 -12.55 49.37 2.02
N LYS A 96 -12.68 48.49 1.03
CA LYS A 96 -12.47 47.04 1.16
C LYS A 96 -11.24 46.60 0.37
N CYS A 97 -10.52 45.65 0.93
CA CYS A 97 -9.39 44.98 0.31
C CYS A 97 -9.37 43.51 0.74
N LYS A 98 -8.58 42.66 0.07
CA LYS A 98 -8.48 41.24 0.36
C LYS A 98 -7.12 40.67 -0.02
N ASP A 99 -6.71 39.60 0.65
CA ASP A 99 -5.56 38.79 0.30
C ASP A 99 -5.93 37.30 0.32
N THR A 100 -5.24 36.48 -0.49
CA THR A 100 -5.59 35.09 -0.75
C THR A 100 -4.36 34.19 -0.64
N LYS A 101 -4.49 33.08 0.08
CA LYS A 101 -3.48 32.01 0.18
C LYS A 101 -4.04 30.68 -0.27
N TRP A 102 -3.20 29.92 -0.94
CA TRP A 102 -3.45 28.54 -1.35
C TRP A 102 -2.48 27.67 -0.56
N ILE A 103 -3.01 26.78 0.26
CA ILE A 103 -2.23 25.97 1.19
C ILE A 103 -2.26 24.53 0.69
N TRP A 104 -1.10 23.99 0.33
CA TRP A 104 -1.00 22.64 -0.21
C TRP A 104 -1.31 21.60 0.84
N VAL A 105 -2.13 20.63 0.48
CA VAL A 105 -2.52 19.51 1.34
C VAL A 105 -1.58 18.34 1.06
N CYS A 106 -0.62 18.07 1.94
CA CYS A 106 0.35 17.00 1.73
C CYS A 106 -0.36 15.64 1.64
N ALA A 107 -0.30 15.03 0.45
CA ALA A 107 -0.82 13.70 0.12
C ALA A 107 0.29 12.94 -0.63
N CYS A 108 0.58 11.70 -0.25
CA CYS A 108 1.57 10.87 -0.94
C CYS A 108 0.95 9.96 -2.00
N THR A 109 1.79 9.21 -2.70
CA THR A 109 1.37 8.08 -3.53
C THR A 109 2.49 7.07 -3.73
N VAL A 110 2.17 5.78 -3.83
CA VAL A 110 3.11 4.73 -4.26
C VAL A 110 2.95 4.55 -5.77
N THR A 111 3.88 5.10 -6.54
CA THR A 111 3.80 5.17 -8.01
C THR A 111 4.03 3.80 -8.63
N ASN A 112 5.07 3.10 -8.19
CA ASN A 112 5.45 1.79 -8.69
C ASN A 112 5.51 0.76 -7.55
N LEU A 113 5.09 -0.46 -7.88
CA LEU A 113 5.32 -1.64 -7.05
C LEU A 113 5.49 -2.80 -8.04
N SER A 114 6.71 -3.34 -8.09
CA SER A 114 7.09 -4.36 -9.06
C SER A 114 7.76 -5.54 -8.38
N GLY A 115 7.53 -6.72 -8.94
CA GLY A 115 8.14 -7.99 -8.54
C GLY A 115 7.56 -9.12 -9.39
N PRO A 116 8.07 -10.35 -9.24
CA PRO A 116 7.51 -11.50 -9.93
C PRO A 116 6.09 -11.80 -9.44
N GLY A 117 5.23 -12.29 -10.34
CA GLY A 117 3.88 -12.75 -9.98
C GLY A 117 3.83 -14.18 -9.45
N THR A 118 4.94 -14.93 -9.55
CA THR A 118 5.06 -16.31 -9.12
C THR A 118 6.42 -16.56 -8.46
N ALA A 119 6.48 -17.48 -7.51
CA ALA A 119 7.71 -17.94 -6.86
C ALA A 119 7.59 -19.42 -6.47
N LYS A 120 8.69 -20.15 -6.28
CA LYS A 120 8.67 -21.49 -5.65
C LYS A 120 8.85 -21.38 -4.13
N ILE A 121 8.48 -22.44 -3.40
CA ILE A 121 8.86 -22.58 -1.98
C ILE A 121 10.39 -22.43 -1.86
N ASP A 122 10.83 -21.71 -0.83
CA ASP A 122 12.24 -21.38 -0.54
C ASP A 122 12.99 -20.58 -1.62
N GLN A 123 12.32 -20.21 -2.73
CA GLN A 123 12.90 -19.34 -3.72
C GLN A 123 12.85 -17.89 -3.24
N LYS A 124 14.03 -17.27 -3.17
CA LYS A 124 14.16 -15.85 -2.95
C LYS A 124 13.75 -15.05 -4.19
N VAL A 125 12.87 -14.06 -3.98
CA VAL A 125 12.46 -13.08 -4.98
C VAL A 125 12.55 -11.66 -4.42
N THR A 126 12.67 -10.66 -5.30
CA THR A 126 12.82 -9.26 -4.90
C THR A 126 11.64 -8.44 -5.39
N LEU A 127 11.16 -7.56 -4.50
CA LEU A 127 10.16 -6.53 -4.76
C LEU A 127 10.84 -5.17 -4.70
N SER A 128 10.31 -4.22 -5.47
CA SER A 128 10.76 -2.84 -5.49
C SER A 128 9.56 -1.90 -5.56
N ALA A 129 9.61 -0.81 -4.81
CA ALA A 129 8.57 0.21 -4.78
C ALA A 129 9.18 1.59 -5.00
N GLU A 130 8.40 2.46 -5.64
CA GLU A 130 8.72 3.87 -5.81
C GLU A 130 7.54 4.67 -5.29
N ALA A 131 7.83 5.81 -4.64
CA ALA A 131 6.79 6.62 -4.03
C ALA A 131 7.18 8.10 -4.04
N GLU A 132 6.15 8.94 -4.04
CA GLU A 132 6.29 10.39 -4.11
C GLU A 132 5.52 11.05 -2.95
N PRO A 133 6.05 12.15 -2.37
CA PRO A 133 7.35 12.78 -2.65
C PRO A 133 8.53 11.94 -2.15
N THR A 134 9.67 11.86 -2.85
CA THR A 134 10.85 11.03 -2.47
C THR A 134 11.47 11.33 -1.09
N GLY A 135 12.26 10.40 -0.55
CA GLY A 135 13.03 10.59 0.68
C GLY A 135 12.28 10.26 1.98
N GLY A 136 11.09 9.67 1.84
CA GLY A 136 10.29 9.16 2.93
C GLY A 136 10.69 7.76 3.36
N ALA A 137 9.87 7.14 4.20
CA ALA A 137 10.10 5.82 4.75
C ALA A 137 9.16 4.79 4.14
N TYR A 138 9.71 3.64 3.74
CA TYR A 138 8.96 2.48 3.28
C TYR A 138 8.75 1.49 4.41
N THR A 139 7.61 0.80 4.40
CA THR A 139 7.31 -0.32 5.29
C THR A 139 6.65 -1.42 4.49
N TRP A 140 7.15 -2.63 4.63
CA TRP A 140 6.71 -3.80 3.88
C TRP A 140 6.10 -4.82 4.81
N THR A 141 4.92 -5.35 4.45
CA THR A 141 4.20 -6.34 5.26
C THR A 141 3.59 -7.43 4.38
N ILE A 142 3.52 -8.65 4.90
CA ILE A 142 2.68 -9.71 4.34
C ILE A 142 1.28 -9.53 4.92
N GLU A 143 0.29 -9.25 4.07
CA GLU A 143 -1.11 -9.07 4.48
C GLU A 143 -1.86 -10.40 4.54
N SER A 144 -1.53 -11.33 3.65
CA SER A 144 -2.08 -12.68 3.64
C SER A 144 -1.08 -13.70 3.08
N GLY A 145 -1.23 -14.96 3.47
CA GLY A 145 -0.28 -16.03 3.15
C GLY A 145 0.82 -16.21 4.20
N THR A 146 1.86 -16.97 3.85
CA THR A 146 2.98 -17.28 4.76
C THR A 146 4.32 -17.22 4.03
N GLY A 147 5.33 -16.64 4.68
CA GLY A 147 6.66 -16.49 4.13
C GLY A 147 7.53 -15.61 5.02
N THR A 148 8.78 -15.42 4.61
CA THR A 148 9.72 -14.48 5.20
C THR A 148 9.89 -13.26 4.31
N LEU A 149 9.75 -12.06 4.87
CA LEU A 149 9.94 -10.78 4.18
C LEU A 149 11.07 -10.01 4.86
N THR A 150 12.08 -9.61 4.09
CA THR A 150 13.25 -8.86 4.57
C THR A 150 13.30 -7.49 3.88
N PRO A 151 12.81 -6.42 4.53
CA PRO A 151 12.79 -5.08 3.95
C PRO A 151 14.18 -4.45 3.89
N ASP A 152 14.46 -3.70 2.82
CA ASP A 152 15.61 -2.82 2.64
C ASP A 152 15.15 -1.54 1.91
N ASP A 153 14.62 -0.62 2.71
CA ASP A 153 14.06 0.67 2.26
C ASP A 153 13.04 0.52 1.11
N SER A 154 13.34 1.05 -0.08
CA SER A 154 12.48 0.97 -1.27
C SER A 154 12.41 -0.42 -1.92
N SER A 155 13.08 -1.42 -1.34
CA SER A 155 13.04 -2.81 -1.80
C SER A 155 12.73 -3.79 -0.66
N ALA A 156 12.30 -5.00 -1.01
CA ALA A 156 12.16 -6.08 -0.05
C ALA A 156 12.44 -7.44 -0.70
N GLU A 157 13.12 -8.32 0.01
CA GLU A 157 13.27 -9.72 -0.38
C GLU A 157 12.15 -10.56 0.23
N PHE A 158 11.54 -11.43 -0.55
CA PHE A 158 10.51 -12.36 -0.13
C PHE A 158 10.92 -13.82 -0.39
N ILE A 159 10.60 -14.70 0.55
CA ILE A 159 10.74 -16.16 0.44
C ILE A 159 9.42 -16.78 0.91
N GLY A 160 8.80 -17.61 0.07
CA GLY A 160 7.55 -18.29 0.41
C GLY A 160 7.78 -19.62 1.12
N ASP A 161 7.06 -19.87 2.21
CA ASP A 161 7.21 -21.10 3.02
C ASP A 161 6.17 -22.17 2.68
N LYS A 162 5.08 -21.78 2.01
CA LYS A 162 3.95 -22.64 1.70
C LYS A 162 3.32 -22.25 0.37
N ALA A 163 2.82 -23.26 -0.34
CA ALA A 163 2.06 -23.06 -1.56
C ALA A 163 0.79 -22.24 -1.34
N GLY A 164 0.52 -21.33 -2.27
CA GLY A 164 -0.68 -20.50 -2.30
C GLY A 164 -0.38 -19.02 -2.59
N PRO A 165 -1.44 -18.19 -2.69
CA PRO A 165 -1.28 -16.76 -2.90
C PRO A 165 -0.73 -16.09 -1.64
N VAL A 166 0.24 -15.20 -1.84
CA VAL A 166 0.77 -14.31 -0.81
C VAL A 166 0.59 -12.87 -1.27
N GLU A 167 -0.12 -12.07 -0.47
CA GLU A 167 -0.33 -10.65 -0.74
C GLU A 167 0.60 -9.82 0.12
N ILE A 168 1.41 -8.98 -0.53
CA ILE A 168 2.39 -8.11 0.12
C ILE A 168 1.94 -6.66 -0.06
N LYS A 169 1.91 -5.91 1.04
CA LYS A 169 1.64 -4.49 1.07
C LYS A 169 2.93 -3.72 1.27
N VAL A 170 3.10 -2.67 0.47
CA VAL A 170 4.04 -1.59 0.77
C VAL A 170 3.28 -0.36 1.23
N SER A 171 3.75 0.24 2.31
CA SER A 171 3.28 1.52 2.85
C SER A 171 4.42 2.53 2.74
N TYR A 172 4.11 3.75 2.31
CA TYR A 172 5.08 4.83 2.16
C TYR A 172 4.66 6.08 2.93
N VAL A 173 5.54 6.61 3.78
CA VAL A 173 5.35 7.87 4.49
C VAL A 173 6.35 8.92 3.99
N PRO A 174 5.93 10.09 3.49
CA PRO A 174 6.81 11.20 3.07
C PRO A 174 7.83 11.66 4.13
N PRO A 175 8.94 12.33 3.73
CA PRO A 175 9.93 12.88 4.66
C PRO A 175 9.36 13.95 5.59
N ASP A 176 8.45 14.76 5.06
CA ASP A 176 7.73 15.76 5.84
C ASP A 176 6.66 15.14 6.75
N GLY A 177 6.46 13.82 6.68
CA GLY A 177 5.41 13.05 7.35
C GLY A 177 4.03 13.19 6.69
N GLY A 178 3.07 12.39 7.13
CA GLY A 178 1.71 12.36 6.58
C GLY A 178 1.06 11.00 6.75
N GLU A 179 -0.15 10.82 6.20
CA GLU A 179 -0.73 9.48 6.09
C GLU A 179 0.09 8.64 5.11
N PRO A 180 0.29 7.34 5.40
CA PRO A 180 0.99 6.46 4.49
C PRO A 180 0.15 6.15 3.26
N CYS A 181 0.81 6.06 2.12
CA CYS A 181 0.20 5.62 0.88
C CYS A 181 0.55 4.16 0.64
N THR A 182 -0.43 3.38 0.21
CA THR A 182 -0.30 1.92 0.16
C THR A 182 -0.51 1.36 -1.23
N LYS A 183 0.16 0.25 -1.51
CA LYS A 183 -0.03 -0.56 -2.72
C LYS A 183 0.20 -2.03 -2.40
N TYR A 184 -0.42 -2.89 -3.19
CA TYR A 184 -0.42 -4.34 -2.97
C TYR A 184 0.16 -5.06 -4.18
N HIS A 185 0.87 -6.15 -3.92
CA HIS A 185 1.39 -7.07 -4.93
C HIS A 185 1.13 -8.51 -4.50
N THR A 186 0.63 -9.33 -5.42
CA THR A 186 0.34 -10.74 -5.16
C THR A 186 1.39 -11.61 -5.82
N ILE A 187 1.91 -12.57 -5.06
CA ILE A 187 2.84 -13.60 -5.52
C ILE A 187 2.17 -14.95 -5.31
N GLU A 188 2.04 -15.72 -6.39
CA GLU A 188 1.60 -17.11 -6.32
C GLU A 188 2.79 -18.02 -6.00
N VAL A 189 2.86 -18.54 -4.77
CA VAL A 189 3.89 -19.48 -4.36
C VAL A 189 3.49 -20.89 -4.82
N GLY A 190 4.23 -21.43 -5.78
CA GLY A 190 4.08 -22.80 -6.26
C GLY A 190 4.54 -23.81 -5.21
N GLY A 191 3.73 -24.84 -4.96
CA GLY A 191 4.12 -25.96 -4.12
C GLY A 191 5.14 -26.88 -4.79
N GLU A 192 5.71 -27.79 -4.00
CA GLU A 192 6.50 -28.89 -4.56
C GLU A 192 5.64 -29.72 -5.51
N CYS A 193 6.27 -30.22 -6.58
CA CYS A 193 5.61 -31.15 -7.48
C CYS A 193 5.43 -32.47 -6.76
N GLU A 194 4.17 -32.89 -6.59
CA GLU A 194 3.82 -34.21 -6.09
C GLU A 194 2.95 -34.94 -7.11
N VAL A 195 3.17 -36.24 -7.27
CA VAL A 195 2.28 -37.12 -8.02
C VAL A 195 2.01 -38.39 -7.23
N THR A 196 0.74 -38.77 -7.14
CA THR A 196 0.30 -40.05 -6.60
C THR A 196 -0.16 -40.95 -7.73
N LEU A 197 0.11 -42.24 -7.58
CA LEU A 197 -0.36 -43.30 -8.46
C LEU A 197 -1.26 -44.21 -7.63
N THR A 198 -2.45 -44.50 -8.12
CA THR A 198 -3.43 -45.36 -7.48
C THR A 198 -3.75 -46.53 -8.40
N MET A 199 -3.35 -47.73 -7.98
CA MET A 199 -3.71 -48.99 -8.62
C MET A 199 -4.35 -49.93 -7.60
N ASN A 200 -5.60 -50.33 -7.82
CA ASN A 200 -6.35 -51.20 -6.89
C ASN A 200 -5.95 -52.69 -6.97
N VAL A 201 -4.83 -53.02 -7.62
CA VAL A 201 -4.39 -54.39 -7.86
C VAL A 201 -2.86 -54.46 -7.80
N SER A 202 -2.33 -55.40 -7.02
CA SER A 202 -0.88 -55.68 -6.96
C SER A 202 -0.48 -56.95 -7.72
N SER A 203 -1.43 -57.85 -8.00
CA SER A 203 -1.24 -59.07 -8.78
C SER A 203 -2.47 -59.41 -9.61
N ARG A 204 -2.29 -59.89 -10.85
CA ARG A 204 -3.41 -60.15 -11.78
C ARG A 204 -3.09 -61.12 -12.92
N PRO A 205 -4.11 -61.69 -13.57
CA PRO A 205 -3.91 -62.47 -14.79
C PRO A 205 -3.43 -61.63 -15.97
N ILE A 206 -2.63 -62.24 -16.86
CA ILE A 206 -2.30 -61.68 -18.18
C ILE A 206 -3.56 -61.48 -19.04
N CYS A 207 -3.46 -60.61 -20.05
CA CYS A 207 -4.51 -60.29 -21.04
C CYS A 207 -5.80 -59.70 -20.47
N ARG A 208 -5.79 -59.28 -19.19
CA ARG A 208 -6.84 -58.44 -18.62
C ARG A 208 -6.31 -57.00 -18.67
N PRO A 209 -7.07 -55.99 -19.10
CA PRO A 209 -6.70 -54.58 -18.95
C PRO A 209 -7.06 -54.05 -17.55
N VAL A 210 -6.28 -53.14 -17.00
CA VAL A 210 -6.60 -52.41 -15.75
C VAL A 210 -6.39 -50.92 -15.95
N THR A 211 -7.27 -50.12 -15.36
CA THR A 211 -7.11 -48.66 -15.34
C THR A 211 -6.28 -48.27 -14.12
N VAL A 212 -5.23 -47.50 -14.37
CA VAL A 212 -4.44 -46.83 -13.33
C VAL A 212 -4.79 -45.34 -13.32
N HIS A 213 -4.81 -44.75 -12.13
CA HIS A 213 -5.17 -43.36 -11.93
C HIS A 213 -4.00 -42.61 -11.28
N ALA A 214 -3.74 -41.39 -11.74
CA ALA A 214 -2.75 -40.50 -11.13
C ALA A 214 -3.36 -39.14 -10.78
N GLU A 215 -2.94 -38.60 -9.63
CA GLU A 215 -3.25 -37.23 -9.23
C GLU A 215 -1.95 -36.44 -9.06
N GLY A 216 -1.90 -35.25 -9.64
CA GLY A 216 -0.72 -34.38 -9.63
C GLY A 216 -1.04 -33.08 -8.91
N LYS A 217 -0.09 -32.57 -8.14
CA LYS A 217 -0.16 -31.28 -7.45
C LYS A 217 1.07 -30.43 -7.78
N PRO A 218 0.91 -29.10 -7.91
CA PRO A 218 -0.35 -28.36 -8.03
C PRO A 218 -1.13 -28.78 -9.30
N THR A 219 -2.46 -28.61 -9.35
CA THR A 219 -3.32 -29.10 -10.44
C THR A 219 -3.08 -28.35 -11.77
N GLY A 220 -3.40 -29.00 -12.90
CA GLY A 220 -3.33 -28.38 -14.24
C GLY A 220 -2.04 -28.65 -15.02
N GLY A 221 -1.16 -29.50 -14.50
CA GLY A 221 0.04 -29.97 -15.18
C GLY A 221 -0.20 -31.11 -16.17
N ASN A 222 0.89 -31.65 -16.71
CA ASN A 222 0.89 -32.69 -17.74
C ASN A 222 1.34 -34.04 -17.18
N TYR A 223 0.77 -35.13 -17.71
CA TYR A 223 1.07 -36.50 -17.32
C TYR A 223 1.72 -37.27 -18.47
N SER A 224 2.77 -38.03 -18.17
CA SER A 224 3.38 -39.00 -19.07
C SER A 224 3.49 -40.35 -18.35
N TRP A 225 3.24 -41.43 -19.08
CA TRP A 225 3.17 -42.79 -18.53
C TRP A 225 4.25 -43.67 -19.15
N GLU A 226 4.95 -44.42 -18.30
CA GLU A 226 6.00 -45.36 -18.72
C GLU A 226 5.79 -46.69 -17.98
N ALA A 227 5.49 -47.78 -18.70
CA ALA A 227 5.39 -49.11 -18.10
C ALA A 227 5.56 -50.20 -19.16
N GLY A 228 6.81 -50.46 -19.56
CA GLY A 228 7.13 -51.46 -20.58
C GLY A 228 6.24 -51.37 -21.84
N ASN A 229 5.96 -52.51 -22.47
CA ASN A 229 5.12 -52.59 -23.68
C ASN A 229 3.60 -52.53 -23.39
N GLY A 230 3.18 -52.33 -22.14
CA GLY A 230 1.81 -52.63 -21.71
C GLY A 230 0.92 -51.44 -21.41
N ILE A 231 1.44 -50.21 -21.36
CA ILE A 231 0.66 -49.03 -20.98
C ILE A 231 0.25 -48.19 -22.19
N SER A 232 -1.01 -47.76 -22.20
CA SER A 232 -1.56 -46.85 -23.19
C SER A 232 -2.51 -45.86 -22.50
N GLY A 233 -2.34 -44.57 -22.75
CA GLY A 233 -3.20 -43.54 -22.18
C GLY A 233 -2.55 -42.15 -22.17
N SER A 234 -3.35 -41.13 -21.86
CA SER A 234 -2.91 -39.74 -21.73
C SER A 234 -3.67 -39.05 -20.60
N GLY A 235 -3.01 -38.13 -19.89
CA GLY A 235 -3.63 -37.43 -18.77
C GLY A 235 -3.70 -38.28 -17.50
N LYS A 236 -4.70 -38.02 -16.64
CA LYS A 236 -4.81 -38.63 -15.30
C LYS A 236 -5.08 -40.14 -15.29
N ASN A 237 -5.50 -40.72 -16.40
CA ASN A 237 -5.84 -42.13 -16.49
C ASN A 237 -5.03 -42.81 -17.60
N ALA A 238 -4.51 -43.99 -17.32
CA ALA A 238 -3.94 -44.87 -18.31
C ALA A 238 -4.47 -46.30 -18.17
N THR A 239 -4.41 -47.06 -19.25
CA THR A 239 -4.76 -48.48 -19.26
C THR A 239 -3.50 -49.30 -19.39
N TYR A 240 -3.30 -50.23 -18.46
CA TYR A 240 -2.23 -51.21 -18.49
C TYR A 240 -2.77 -52.59 -18.88
N ASN A 241 -2.19 -53.20 -19.90
CA ASN A 241 -2.50 -54.54 -20.38
C ASN A 241 -1.21 -55.24 -20.82
N SER A 242 -0.98 -56.47 -20.36
CA SER A 242 0.19 -57.23 -20.76
C SER A 242 -0.15 -58.69 -21.01
N THR A 243 0.58 -59.29 -21.96
CA THR A 243 0.44 -60.67 -22.41
C THR A 243 1.51 -61.60 -21.83
N THR A 244 2.51 -61.06 -21.13
CA THR A 244 3.65 -61.84 -20.62
C THR A 244 3.62 -61.89 -19.09
N PRO A 245 3.72 -63.07 -18.44
CA PRO A 245 3.84 -63.16 -16.98
C PRO A 245 5.08 -62.48 -16.42
N GLY A 246 5.08 -62.16 -15.12
CA GLY A 246 6.18 -61.50 -14.42
C GLY A 246 5.80 -60.12 -13.89
N THR A 247 6.77 -59.41 -13.31
CA THR A 247 6.56 -58.12 -12.66
C THR A 247 6.91 -56.97 -13.59
N ASP A 248 5.99 -56.01 -13.74
CA ASP A 248 6.26 -54.73 -14.39
C ASP A 248 6.21 -53.60 -13.36
N THR A 249 6.90 -52.50 -13.65
CA THR A 249 6.81 -51.25 -12.88
C THR A 249 6.12 -50.21 -13.74
N ILE A 250 5.03 -49.65 -13.23
CA ILE A 250 4.31 -48.54 -13.83
C ILE A 250 4.84 -47.26 -13.22
N ILE A 251 5.38 -46.38 -14.06
CA ILE A 251 5.91 -45.07 -13.71
C ILE A 251 4.97 -44.03 -14.30
N VAL A 252 4.58 -43.05 -13.48
CA VAL A 252 3.91 -41.83 -13.95
C VAL A 252 4.81 -40.64 -13.67
N LYS A 253 5.05 -39.85 -14.71
CA LYS A 253 5.75 -38.57 -14.63
C LYS A 253 4.72 -37.45 -14.72
N TYR A 254 4.78 -36.53 -13.78
CA TYR A 254 3.96 -35.33 -13.75
C TYR A 254 4.85 -34.10 -13.93
N THR A 255 4.38 -33.12 -14.68
CA THR A 255 5.02 -31.80 -14.77
C THR A 255 3.99 -30.77 -14.37
N SER A 256 4.21 -30.09 -13.24
CA SER A 256 3.31 -29.05 -12.74
C SER A 256 3.24 -27.84 -13.68
N PRO A 257 2.23 -26.94 -13.55
CA PRO A 257 2.07 -25.77 -14.42
C PRO A 257 3.27 -24.82 -14.48
N ASP A 258 4.09 -24.78 -13.43
CA ASP A 258 5.34 -24.02 -13.35
C ASP A 258 6.53 -24.72 -14.04
N GLY A 259 6.31 -25.89 -14.64
CA GLY A 259 7.31 -26.69 -15.34
C GLY A 259 8.14 -27.59 -14.44
N THR A 260 7.84 -27.70 -13.14
CA THR A 260 8.59 -28.58 -12.23
C THR A 260 8.20 -30.05 -12.45
N PRO A 261 9.13 -30.97 -12.72
CA PRO A 261 8.83 -32.39 -12.89
C PRO A 261 8.85 -33.15 -11.54
N CYS A 262 8.02 -34.19 -11.43
CA CYS A 262 8.04 -35.20 -10.38
C CYS A 262 7.53 -36.53 -10.92
N ASP A 263 7.88 -37.64 -10.27
CA ASP A 263 7.44 -38.97 -10.69
C ASP A 263 7.16 -39.87 -9.49
N THR A 264 6.38 -40.92 -9.74
CA THR A 264 6.14 -42.00 -8.79
C THR A 264 5.93 -43.30 -9.55
N SER A 265 6.04 -44.43 -8.85
CA SER A 265 5.92 -45.74 -9.46
C SER A 265 5.29 -46.79 -8.57
N GLU A 266 4.56 -47.73 -9.16
CA GLU A 266 4.04 -48.92 -8.49
C GLU A 266 4.34 -50.18 -9.31
N SER A 267 4.58 -51.30 -8.63
CA SER A 267 4.82 -52.60 -9.27
C SER A 267 3.54 -53.42 -9.36
N ILE A 268 3.42 -54.18 -10.45
CA ILE A 268 2.31 -55.09 -10.69
C ILE A 268 2.83 -56.48 -11.08
N GLU A 269 2.40 -57.51 -10.37
CA GLU A 269 2.70 -58.89 -10.69
C GLU A 269 1.67 -59.46 -11.68
N ARG A 270 2.14 -60.21 -12.68
CA ARG A 270 1.29 -60.89 -13.66
C ARG A 270 1.47 -62.39 -13.62
N HIS A 271 0.35 -63.11 -13.54
CA HIS A 271 0.31 -64.57 -13.58
C HIS A 271 -0.52 -65.08 -14.76
N GLN A 272 -0.31 -66.33 -15.17
CA GLN A 272 -1.23 -67.01 -16.08
C GLN A 272 -2.51 -67.40 -15.32
N ASP A 273 -3.67 -67.23 -15.94
CA ASP A 273 -4.91 -67.86 -15.45
C ASP A 273 -4.69 -69.40 -15.51
N LYS A 274 -4.88 -70.08 -14.37
CA LYS A 274 -4.82 -71.54 -14.28
C LYS A 274 -6.10 -72.19 -14.79
#